data_AF-A0A971GWR7-F1
#
_entry.id   AF-A0A971GWR7-F1
#
_cell.length_a   1.000
_cell.length_b   1.000
_cell.length_c   1.000
_cell.angle_alpha   90.00
_cell.angle_beta   90.00
_cell.angle_gamma   90.00
#
_symmetry.space_group_name_H-M   'P 1'
#
loop_
_entity.id
_entity.type
_entity.pdbx_description
1 polymer ?
#
loop_
_entity_poly.entity_id
_entity_poly.type
_entity_poly.pdbx_seq_one_letter_code
_entity_poly.pdbx_strand_id
1 'polypeptide(L)'
;MNPQNNIIVKESAKTVRAMARQTLSGRWQEALWVSLMMYAITTLPSIVIPYISGTSFTLSAVNVYTLIVSGPMALGISIYFLKVFRQRPGGMEDLLRGFNYMWKSFVLVILMAVRIFLLSLLFVIPGILAALRYSQAFFIMADAPEKSPRQCLWESGLLMQGNRSRFFVLELSFLGWALLASLPPAAGHMLWGPDTAGVSLPPSASWTEILSASMEAAAQPIHPLLYLLSIGTVFLGIYMTASHACFYDLVNGNLQVRRTDELHTLAKEFSSPDPNATEEIPEETVGEDHDV
;
A
#
# COMPACT_ATOMS: atom_id res chain seq x y z
N MET A 1 17.04 8.90 -15.55
CA MET A 1 16.78 7.45 -15.35
C MET A 1 17.51 6.75 -16.48
N ASN A 2 18.51 5.92 -16.20
CA ASN A 2 19.28 5.25 -17.25
C ASN A 2 18.62 3.89 -17.56
N PRO A 3 17.90 3.74 -18.69
CA PRO A 3 17.12 2.53 -18.99
C PRO A 3 17.98 1.30 -19.35
N GLN A 4 19.30 1.36 -19.22
CA GLN A 4 20.23 0.32 -19.67
C GLN A 4 20.71 -0.68 -18.60
N ASN A 5 20.46 -0.46 -17.31
CA ASN A 5 20.78 -1.45 -16.27
C ASN A 5 19.50 -2.06 -15.70
N ASN A 6 18.94 -3.04 -16.39
CA ASN A 6 17.86 -3.83 -15.84
C ASN A 6 18.44 -4.83 -14.81
N ILE A 7 18.36 -4.46 -13.53
CA ILE A 7 18.89 -5.29 -12.44
C ILE A 7 17.95 -6.47 -12.25
N ILE A 8 18.49 -7.69 -12.37
CA ILE A 8 17.75 -8.92 -12.11
C ILE A 8 17.75 -9.17 -10.61
N VAL A 9 16.57 -9.14 -10.00
CA VAL A 9 16.42 -9.41 -8.57
C VAL A 9 16.63 -10.91 -8.32
N LYS A 10 17.71 -11.24 -7.62
CA LYS A 10 18.03 -12.62 -7.21
C LYS A 10 17.37 -13.02 -5.90
N GLU A 11 16.83 -12.06 -5.17
CA GLU A 11 16.21 -12.26 -3.87
C GLU A 11 14.98 -13.15 -3.94
N SER A 12 14.84 -14.01 -2.93
CA SER A 12 13.64 -14.83 -2.77
C SER A 12 12.45 -13.98 -2.35
N ALA A 13 11.23 -14.38 -2.74
CA ALA A 13 10.00 -13.77 -2.25
C ALA A 13 9.91 -13.76 -0.71
N LYS A 14 10.57 -14.72 -0.02
CA LYS A 14 10.69 -14.70 1.44
C LYS A 14 11.53 -13.52 1.93
N THR A 15 12.67 -13.24 1.28
CA THR A 15 13.56 -12.13 1.63
C THR A 15 12.90 -10.80 1.37
N VAL A 16 12.23 -10.62 0.22
CA VAL A 16 11.48 -9.40 -0.11
C VAL A 16 10.42 -9.10 0.96
N ARG A 17 9.63 -10.12 1.36
CA ARG A 17 8.66 -9.98 2.44
C ARG A 17 9.29 -9.70 3.80
N ALA A 18 10.46 -10.28 4.08
CA ALA A 18 11.18 -10.01 5.32
C ALA A 18 11.66 -8.55 5.38
N MET A 19 12.24 -8.04 4.30
CA MET A 19 12.65 -6.64 4.18
C MET A 19 11.47 -5.70 4.32
N ALA A 20 10.36 -5.97 3.64
CA ALA A 20 9.15 -5.15 3.78
C ALA A 20 8.62 -5.10 5.23
N ARG A 21 8.64 -6.24 5.95
CA ARG A 21 8.27 -6.28 7.37
C ARG A 21 9.23 -5.49 8.26
N GLN A 22 10.54 -5.60 8.02
CA GLN A 22 11.55 -4.90 8.78
C GLN A 22 11.49 -3.37 8.57
N THR A 23 11.26 -2.92 7.33
CA THR A 23 11.09 -1.49 7.05
C THR A 23 9.82 -0.95 7.71
N LEU A 24 8.76 -1.75 7.78
CA LEU A 24 7.51 -1.36 8.42
C LEU A 24 7.57 -1.40 9.96
N SER A 25 8.39 -2.22 10.59
CA SER A 25 8.34 -2.42 12.06
C SER A 25 8.59 -1.15 12.86
N GLY A 26 9.31 -0.17 12.30
CA GLY A 26 9.51 1.15 12.93
C GLY A 26 8.39 2.16 12.67
N ARG A 27 7.54 1.94 11.66
CA ARG A 27 6.56 2.92 11.16
C ARG A 27 5.17 2.32 10.95
N TRP A 28 4.88 1.24 11.66
CA TRP A 28 3.68 0.42 11.45
C TRP A 28 2.40 1.20 11.71
N GLN A 29 2.40 2.04 12.76
CA GLN A 29 1.27 2.90 13.10
C GLN A 29 0.98 3.95 12.02
N GLU A 30 2.01 4.57 11.45
CA GLU A 30 1.85 5.53 10.36
C GLU A 30 1.29 4.86 9.09
N ALA A 31 1.81 3.68 8.74
CA ALA A 31 1.33 2.92 7.59
C ALA A 31 -0.14 2.49 7.76
N LEU A 32 -0.53 2.13 8.98
CA LEU A 32 -1.91 1.82 9.32
C LEU A 32 -2.81 3.05 9.13
N TRP A 33 -2.43 4.22 9.66
CA TRP A 33 -3.24 5.44 9.52
C TRP A 33 -3.40 5.87 8.06
N VAL A 34 -2.32 5.83 7.27
CA VAL A 34 -2.39 6.16 5.84
C VAL A 34 -3.31 5.19 5.09
N SER A 35 -3.25 3.90 5.42
CA SER A 35 -4.09 2.89 4.78
C SER A 35 -5.55 2.97 5.20
N LEU A 36 -5.82 3.29 6.47
CA LEU A 36 -7.17 3.57 6.96
C LEU A 36 -7.76 4.82 6.31
N MET A 37 -6.98 5.89 6.15
CA MET A 37 -7.41 7.08 5.42
C MET A 37 -7.71 6.75 3.95
N MET A 38 -6.88 5.91 3.33
CA MET A 38 -7.14 5.42 1.96
C MET A 38 -8.46 4.67 1.87
N TYR A 39 -8.69 3.75 2.81
CA TYR A 39 -9.92 3.00 2.89
C TYR A 39 -11.12 3.94 3.10
N ALA A 40 -11.04 4.86 4.05
CA ALA A 40 -12.11 5.83 4.34
C ALA A 40 -12.47 6.69 3.13
N ILE A 41 -11.47 7.26 2.43
CA ILE A 41 -11.71 8.07 1.22
C ILE A 41 -12.36 7.24 0.11
N THR A 42 -11.98 5.98 -0.05
CA THR A 42 -12.49 5.15 -1.15
C THR A 42 -13.86 4.52 -0.85
N THR A 43 -14.12 4.11 0.39
CA THR A 43 -15.32 3.34 0.75
C THR A 43 -16.45 4.17 1.34
N LEU A 44 -16.16 5.24 2.10
CA LEU A 44 -17.22 6.03 2.76
C LEU A 44 -18.23 6.60 1.76
N PRO A 45 -17.83 7.20 0.63
CA PRO A 45 -18.82 7.71 -0.33
C PRO A 45 -19.62 6.60 -1.01
N SER A 46 -19.04 5.41 -1.16
CA SER A 46 -19.74 4.24 -1.71
C SER A 46 -20.86 3.76 -0.77
N ILE A 47 -20.70 3.97 0.53
CA ILE A 47 -21.74 3.72 1.54
C ILE A 47 -22.76 4.85 1.49
N VAL A 48 -22.35 6.11 1.49
CA VAL A 48 -23.24 7.27 1.63
C VAL A 48 -24.12 7.53 0.40
N ILE A 49 -23.58 7.43 -0.83
CA ILE A 49 -24.30 7.77 -2.08
C ILE A 49 -25.63 7.01 -2.25
N PRO A 50 -25.71 5.69 -1.97
CA PRO A 50 -26.97 4.94 -1.94
C PRO A 50 -28.06 5.46 -1.03
N TYR A 51 -27.70 5.97 0.14
CA TYR A 51 -28.69 6.48 1.08
C TYR A 51 -29.25 7.84 0.65
N ILE A 52 -28.52 8.62 -0.14
CA ILE A 52 -28.96 9.95 -0.60
C ILE A 52 -29.85 9.86 -1.84
N SER A 53 -29.51 8.96 -2.78
CA SER A 53 -30.04 9.05 -4.15
C SER A 53 -31.18 8.08 -4.49
N GLY A 54 -31.50 7.11 -3.61
CA GLY A 54 -32.75 6.33 -3.60
C GLY A 54 -33.16 5.59 -4.89
N THR A 55 -32.31 5.62 -5.93
CA THR A 55 -32.66 5.22 -7.31
C THR A 55 -31.53 4.42 -7.94
N SER A 56 -31.81 3.71 -9.04
CA SER A 56 -30.82 2.92 -9.79
C SER A 56 -29.62 3.74 -10.29
N PHE A 57 -29.74 5.07 -10.37
CA PHE A 57 -28.64 5.99 -10.72
C PHE A 57 -27.47 5.94 -9.71
N THR A 58 -27.76 5.58 -8.46
CA THR A 58 -26.79 5.42 -7.38
C THR A 58 -25.60 4.54 -7.76
N LEU A 59 -25.86 3.33 -8.27
CA LEU A 59 -24.82 2.33 -8.51
C LEU A 59 -23.84 2.83 -9.57
N SER A 60 -24.35 3.51 -10.59
CA SER A 60 -23.53 4.16 -11.60
C SER A 60 -22.68 5.29 -11.02
N ALA A 61 -23.24 6.12 -10.13
CA ALA A 61 -22.51 7.21 -9.47
C ALA A 61 -21.36 6.68 -8.59
N VAL A 62 -21.59 5.61 -7.82
CA VAL A 62 -20.56 4.96 -6.99
C VAL A 62 -19.43 4.38 -7.86
N ASN A 63 -19.76 3.72 -8.97
CA ASN A 63 -18.75 3.17 -9.88
C ASN A 63 -17.91 4.25 -10.55
N VAL A 64 -18.52 5.38 -10.93
CA VAL A 64 -17.80 6.52 -11.51
C VAL A 64 -16.90 7.16 -10.46
N TYR A 65 -17.41 7.37 -9.24
CA TYR A 65 -16.62 7.91 -8.13
C TYR A 65 -15.38 7.06 -7.84
N THR A 66 -15.57 5.76 -7.63
CA THR A 66 -14.49 4.82 -7.31
C THR A 66 -13.45 4.76 -8.43
N LEU A 67 -13.88 4.78 -9.70
CA LEU A 67 -12.96 4.81 -10.84
C LEU A 67 -12.09 6.08 -10.83
N ILE A 68 -12.68 7.25 -10.64
CA ILE A 68 -11.97 8.55 -10.65
C ILE A 68 -10.97 8.63 -9.49
N VAL A 69 -11.37 8.19 -8.30
CA VAL A 69 -10.55 8.28 -7.09
C VAL A 69 -9.46 7.19 -7.04
N SER A 70 -9.68 6.03 -7.65
CA SER A 70 -8.73 4.91 -7.60
C SER A 70 -7.31 5.27 -8.07
N GLY A 71 -7.18 6.04 -9.15
CA GLY A 71 -5.88 6.43 -9.72
C GLY A 71 -5.04 7.31 -8.79
N PRO A 72 -5.56 8.47 -8.35
CA PRO A 72 -4.91 9.31 -7.34
C PRO A 72 -4.53 8.55 -6.07
N MET A 73 -5.42 7.69 -5.57
CA MET A 73 -5.17 6.93 -4.35
C MET A 73 -4.04 5.90 -4.53
N ALA A 74 -4.03 5.19 -5.66
CA ALA A 74 -2.95 4.27 -6.01
C ALA A 74 -1.60 5.00 -6.15
N LEU A 75 -1.58 6.21 -6.71
CA LEU A 75 -0.37 7.01 -6.78
C LEU A 75 0.07 7.51 -5.40
N GLY A 76 -0.86 8.01 -4.59
CA GLY A 76 -0.59 8.54 -3.25
C GLY A 76 0.00 7.47 -2.31
N ILE A 77 -0.57 6.27 -2.32
CA ILE A 77 -0.05 5.16 -1.51
C ILE A 77 1.33 4.71 -2.00
N SER A 78 1.58 4.70 -3.32
CA SER A 78 2.90 4.45 -3.88
C SER A 78 3.94 5.49 -3.44
N ILE A 79 3.60 6.79 -3.44
CA ILE A 79 4.49 7.86 -2.96
C ILE A 79 4.84 7.63 -1.48
N TYR A 80 3.84 7.34 -0.65
CA TYR A 80 4.04 7.09 0.77
C TYR A 80 5.01 5.92 1.01
N PHE A 81 4.73 4.73 0.45
CA PHE A 81 5.58 3.57 0.68
C PHE A 81 7.00 3.78 0.15
N LEU A 82 7.16 4.47 -0.98
CA LEU A 82 8.48 4.76 -1.52
C LEU A 82 9.30 5.68 -0.60
N LYS A 83 8.66 6.66 0.03
CA LYS A 83 9.30 7.47 1.09
C LYS A 83 9.66 6.64 2.31
N VAL A 84 8.80 5.71 2.71
CA VAL A 84 9.05 4.79 3.85
C VAL A 84 10.30 3.95 3.62
N PHE A 85 10.46 3.36 2.43
CA PHE A 85 11.68 2.59 2.10
C PHE A 85 12.95 3.44 2.04
N ARG A 86 12.82 4.71 1.66
CA ARG A 86 13.95 5.64 1.54
C ARG A 86 14.24 6.44 2.81
N GLN A 87 13.67 6.03 3.95
CA GLN A 87 13.85 6.69 5.25
C GLN A 87 13.52 8.20 5.22
N ARG A 88 12.53 8.59 4.41
CA ARG A 88 12.03 9.97 4.34
C ARG A 88 10.79 10.13 5.22
N PRO A 89 10.55 11.33 5.78
CA PRO A 89 9.30 11.61 6.49
C PRO A 89 8.14 11.42 5.51
N GLY A 90 7.29 10.45 5.84
CA GLY A 90 6.11 10.11 5.07
C GLY A 90 4.88 10.27 5.95
N GLY A 91 3.77 10.72 5.37
CA GLY A 91 2.56 10.97 6.14
C GLY A 91 1.29 10.93 5.29
N MET A 92 0.17 11.26 5.92
CA MET A 92 -1.14 11.31 5.28
C MET A 92 -1.17 12.29 4.09
N GLU A 93 -0.39 13.37 4.18
CA GLU A 93 -0.22 14.34 3.09
C GLU A 93 0.25 13.68 1.77
N ASP A 94 1.02 12.60 1.84
CA ASP A 94 1.52 11.91 0.65
C ASP A 94 0.41 11.20 -0.12
N LEU A 95 -0.62 10.74 0.60
CA LEU A 95 -1.81 10.18 0.00
C LEU A 95 -2.54 11.27 -0.83
N LEU A 96 -2.67 12.47 -0.26
CA LEU A 96 -3.32 13.60 -0.90
C LEU A 96 -2.50 14.18 -2.06
N ARG A 97 -1.15 14.09 -2.01
CA ARG A 97 -0.28 14.47 -3.13
C ARG A 97 -0.61 13.69 -4.42
N GLY A 98 -1.14 12.47 -4.30
CA GLY A 98 -1.62 11.70 -5.45
C GLY A 98 -2.72 12.42 -6.27
N PHE A 99 -3.53 13.26 -5.61
CA PHE A 99 -4.58 14.05 -6.26
C PHE A 99 -4.04 15.24 -7.06
N ASN A 100 -2.85 15.77 -6.73
CA ASN A 100 -2.22 16.82 -7.55
C ASN A 100 -1.94 16.34 -8.98
N TYR A 101 -1.76 15.02 -9.16
CA TYR A 101 -1.54 14.39 -10.46
C TYR A 101 -2.75 13.57 -10.92
N MET A 102 -3.96 13.92 -10.45
CA MET A 102 -5.17 13.12 -10.66
C MET A 102 -5.41 12.76 -12.12
N TRP A 103 -5.26 13.72 -13.04
CA TRP A 103 -5.49 13.44 -14.46
C TRP A 103 -4.46 12.46 -15.03
N LYS A 104 -3.18 12.56 -14.63
CA LYS A 104 -2.12 11.65 -15.10
C LYS A 104 -2.33 10.24 -14.55
N SER A 105 -2.65 10.11 -13.26
CA SER A 105 -2.89 8.80 -12.62
C SER A 105 -4.17 8.15 -13.13
N PHE A 106 -5.22 8.93 -13.40
CA PHE A 106 -6.44 8.44 -14.04
C PHE A 106 -6.19 7.90 -15.45
N VAL A 107 -5.48 8.65 -16.29
CA VAL A 107 -5.10 8.19 -17.63
C VAL A 107 -4.22 6.93 -17.55
N LEU A 108 -3.35 6.83 -16.54
CA LEU A 108 -2.54 5.62 -16.31
C LEU A 108 -3.43 4.40 -16.00
N VAL A 109 -4.37 4.53 -15.06
CA VAL A 109 -5.34 3.47 -14.73
C VAL A 109 -6.11 3.03 -15.97
N ILE A 110 -6.66 3.97 -16.74
CA ILE A 110 -7.42 3.65 -17.96
C ILE A 110 -6.54 2.91 -18.96
N LEU A 111 -5.32 3.39 -19.20
CA LEU A 111 -4.42 2.80 -20.19
C LEU A 111 -3.98 1.39 -19.78
N MET A 112 -3.78 1.15 -18.48
CA MET A 112 -3.55 -0.19 -17.92
C MET A 112 -4.78 -1.07 -18.09
N ALA A 113 -5.94 -0.60 -17.65
CA ALA A 113 -7.19 -1.34 -17.67
C ALA A 113 -7.56 -1.76 -19.09
N VAL A 114 -7.51 -0.84 -20.07
CA VAL A 114 -7.78 -1.14 -21.48
C VAL A 114 -6.80 -2.20 -22.01
N ARG A 115 -5.50 -2.06 -21.73
CA ARG A 115 -4.51 -3.03 -22.23
C ARG A 115 -4.66 -4.40 -21.60
N ILE A 116 -4.89 -4.46 -20.29
CA ILE A 116 -5.10 -5.71 -19.57
C ILE A 116 -6.42 -6.35 -20.04
N PHE A 117 -7.48 -5.56 -20.17
CA PHE A 117 -8.79 -6.03 -20.64
C PHE A 117 -8.73 -6.60 -22.06
N LEU A 118 -8.12 -5.88 -23.00
CA LEU A 118 -7.96 -6.34 -24.39
C LEU A 118 -7.15 -7.64 -24.44
N LEU A 119 -6.06 -7.73 -23.67
CA LEU A 119 -5.23 -8.93 -23.62
C LEU A 119 -5.95 -10.09 -22.93
N SER A 120 -6.72 -9.82 -21.87
CA SER A 120 -7.54 -10.82 -21.18
C SER A 120 -8.70 -11.33 -22.02
N LEU A 121 -9.28 -10.46 -22.86
CA LEU A 121 -10.37 -10.82 -23.78
C LEU A 121 -9.88 -11.78 -24.86
N LEU A 122 -8.63 -11.59 -25.32
CA LEU A 122 -8.00 -12.51 -26.25
C LEU A 122 -7.64 -13.83 -25.57
N PHE A 123 -6.95 -13.78 -24.41
CA PHE A 123 -6.66 -14.94 -23.57
C PHE A 123 -6.39 -14.52 -22.11
N VAL A 124 -6.79 -15.34 -21.14
CA VAL A 124 -6.58 -15.05 -19.70
C VAL A 124 -5.09 -14.93 -19.33
N ILE A 125 -4.24 -15.83 -19.83
CA ILE A 125 -2.80 -15.90 -19.51
C ILE A 125 -2.05 -14.60 -19.89
N PRO A 126 -2.15 -14.05 -21.13
CA PRO A 126 -1.51 -12.79 -21.46
C PRO A 126 -2.08 -11.59 -20.70
N GLY A 127 -3.35 -11.63 -20.27
CA GLY A 127 -3.91 -10.64 -19.36
C GLY A 127 -3.16 -10.56 -18.03
N ILE A 128 -2.88 -11.72 -17.41
CA ILE A 128 -2.09 -11.79 -16.16
C ILE A 128 -0.67 -11.29 -16.39
N LEU A 129 -0.02 -11.71 -17.49
CA LEU A 129 1.33 -11.24 -17.83
C LEU A 129 1.38 -9.72 -18.05
N ALA A 130 0.32 -9.13 -18.59
CA ALA A 130 0.20 -7.68 -18.75
C ALA A 130 0.05 -6.97 -17.40
N ALA A 131 -0.75 -7.50 -16.48
CA ALA A 131 -0.88 -6.97 -15.12
C ALA A 131 0.47 -6.98 -14.39
N LEU A 132 1.21 -8.09 -14.45
CA LEU A 132 2.56 -8.20 -13.88
C LEU A 132 3.55 -7.25 -14.55
N ARG A 133 3.43 -7.02 -15.87
CA ARG A 133 4.29 -6.08 -16.61
C ARG A 133 4.09 -4.63 -16.16
N TYR A 134 2.86 -4.26 -15.82
CA TYR A 134 2.49 -2.88 -15.49
C TYR A 134 2.45 -2.58 -13.99
N SER A 135 2.65 -3.57 -13.12
CA SER A 135 2.56 -3.42 -11.65
C SER A 135 3.45 -2.31 -11.07
N GLN A 136 4.54 -1.95 -11.75
CA GLN A 136 5.50 -0.95 -11.28
C GLN A 136 5.20 0.48 -11.77
N ALA A 137 4.22 0.67 -12.65
CA ALA A 137 4.01 1.96 -13.30
C ALA A 137 3.63 3.09 -12.34
N PHE A 138 2.88 2.79 -11.26
CA PHE A 138 2.54 3.77 -10.23
C PHE A 138 3.76 4.23 -9.44
N PHE A 139 4.70 3.32 -9.13
CA PHE A 139 5.95 3.68 -8.46
C PHE A 139 6.88 4.51 -9.35
N ILE A 140 6.93 4.22 -10.66
CA ILE A 140 7.68 5.04 -11.64
C ILE A 140 7.08 6.45 -11.74
N MET A 141 5.75 6.55 -11.77
CA MET A 141 5.07 7.84 -11.80
C MET A 141 5.31 8.62 -10.49
N ALA A 142 5.37 7.93 -9.35
CA ALA A 142 5.70 8.53 -8.06
C ALA A 142 7.15 9.07 -8.02
N ASP A 143 8.10 8.37 -8.66
CA ASP A 143 9.50 8.80 -8.76
C ASP A 143 9.73 9.93 -9.74
N ALA A 144 9.01 9.92 -10.86
CA ALA A 144 9.18 10.87 -11.95
C ALA A 144 7.82 11.40 -12.42
N PRO A 145 7.18 12.30 -11.67
CA PRO A 145 5.84 12.82 -11.99
C PRO A 145 5.81 13.63 -13.30
N GLU A 146 6.97 14.05 -13.80
CA GLU A 146 7.14 14.72 -15.10
C GLU A 146 6.80 13.80 -16.28
N LYS A 147 6.95 12.48 -16.11
CA LYS A 147 6.79 11.51 -17.20
C LYS A 147 5.32 11.37 -17.60
N SER A 148 5.13 11.10 -18.88
CA SER A 148 3.80 10.77 -19.41
C SER A 148 3.36 9.38 -18.94
N PRO A 149 2.04 9.13 -18.73
CA PRO A 149 1.53 7.81 -18.34
C PRO A 149 1.99 6.67 -19.27
N ARG A 150 2.12 6.96 -20.58
CA ARG A 150 2.62 6.01 -21.58
C ARG A 150 4.09 5.64 -21.34
N GLN A 151 4.94 6.61 -21.01
CA GLN A 151 6.34 6.38 -20.66
C GLN A 151 6.45 5.54 -19.38
N CYS A 152 5.62 5.82 -18.37
CA CYS A 152 5.60 5.01 -17.13
C CYS A 152 5.29 3.53 -17.42
N LEU A 153 4.32 3.24 -18.31
CA LEU A 153 4.03 1.85 -18.70
C LEU A 153 5.14 1.19 -19.50
N TRP A 154 5.78 1.96 -20.39
CA TRP A 154 6.92 1.47 -21.16
C TRP A 154 8.07 1.08 -20.24
N GLU A 155 8.44 1.98 -19.31
CA GLU A 155 9.50 1.75 -18.34
C GLU A 155 9.17 0.63 -17.37
N SER A 156 7.93 0.54 -16.85
CA SER A 156 7.48 -0.60 -16.04
C SER A 156 7.70 -1.91 -16.80
N GLY A 157 7.39 -1.91 -18.09
CA GLY A 157 7.60 -3.07 -18.94
C GLY A 157 9.06 -3.44 -19.17
N LEU A 158 9.97 -2.47 -19.15
CA LEU A 158 11.43 -2.69 -19.22
C LEU A 158 11.96 -3.21 -17.88
N LEU A 159 11.61 -2.58 -16.76
CA LEU A 159 12.00 -3.00 -15.39
C LEU A 159 11.54 -4.44 -15.10
N MET A 160 10.39 -4.82 -15.64
CA MET A 160 9.84 -6.16 -15.45
C MET A 160 10.43 -7.22 -16.40
N GLN A 161 11.21 -6.86 -17.42
CA GLN A 161 11.89 -7.88 -18.24
C GLN A 161 12.85 -8.69 -17.35
N GLY A 162 12.82 -10.02 -17.44
CA GLY A 162 13.63 -10.89 -16.58
C GLY A 162 13.11 -11.05 -15.13
N ASN A 163 12.33 -10.10 -14.61
CA ASN A 163 11.85 -10.09 -13.22
C ASN A 163 10.39 -10.57 -13.06
N ARG A 164 9.63 -10.78 -14.15
CA ARG A 164 8.19 -11.13 -14.12
C ARG A 164 7.88 -12.38 -13.31
N SER A 165 8.67 -13.44 -13.47
CA SER A 165 8.46 -14.71 -12.77
C SER A 165 8.70 -14.57 -11.26
N ARG A 166 9.69 -13.76 -10.86
CA ARG A 166 9.97 -13.45 -9.45
C ARG A 166 8.84 -12.66 -8.83
N PHE A 167 8.35 -11.64 -9.54
CA PHE A 167 7.18 -10.88 -9.10
C PHE A 167 5.92 -11.77 -9.00
N PHE A 168 5.72 -12.67 -9.97
CA PHE A 168 4.63 -13.64 -9.91
C PHE A 168 4.70 -14.57 -8.70
N VAL A 169 5.89 -15.09 -8.37
CA VAL A 169 6.07 -15.92 -7.16
C VAL A 169 5.84 -15.11 -5.88
N LEU A 170 6.20 -13.82 -5.88
CA LEU A 170 5.89 -12.92 -4.77
C LEU A 170 4.37 -12.78 -4.60
N GLU A 171 3.63 -12.50 -5.67
CA GLU A 171 2.17 -12.42 -5.66
C GLU A 171 1.52 -13.75 -5.23
N LEU A 172 2.00 -14.88 -5.77
CA LEU A 172 1.52 -16.21 -5.38
C LEU A 172 1.75 -16.50 -3.89
N SER A 173 2.82 -15.98 -3.31
CA SER A 173 3.10 -16.10 -1.88
C SER A 173 2.11 -15.32 -1.01
N PHE A 174 1.43 -14.31 -1.57
CA PHE A 174 0.37 -13.56 -0.92
C PHE A 174 -1.03 -14.12 -1.22
N LEU A 175 -1.21 -14.79 -2.37
CA LEU A 175 -2.52 -15.29 -2.80
C LEU A 175 -3.19 -16.19 -1.75
N GLY A 176 -2.44 -17.08 -1.10
CA GLY A 176 -2.98 -17.92 -0.02
C GLY A 176 -3.48 -17.11 1.18
N TRP A 177 -2.72 -16.09 1.59
CA TRP A 177 -3.12 -15.17 2.67
C TRP A 177 -4.28 -14.27 2.26
N ALA A 178 -4.34 -13.86 0.99
CA ALA A 178 -5.43 -13.06 0.45
C ALA A 178 -6.75 -13.84 0.45
N LEU A 179 -6.71 -15.11 0.03
CA LEU A 179 -7.87 -16.00 0.14
C LEU A 179 -8.31 -16.15 1.59
N LEU A 180 -7.38 -16.46 2.50
CA LEU A 180 -7.69 -16.62 3.92
C LEU A 180 -8.25 -15.34 4.56
N ALA A 181 -7.69 -14.18 4.23
CA ALA A 181 -8.16 -12.89 4.73
C ALA A 181 -9.51 -12.47 4.12
N SER A 182 -9.85 -12.95 2.93
CA SER A 182 -11.12 -12.64 2.24
C SER A 182 -12.29 -13.50 2.71
N LEU A 183 -12.05 -14.70 3.25
CA LEU A 183 -13.11 -15.61 3.69
C LEU A 183 -14.03 -15.01 4.77
N PRO A 184 -13.51 -14.38 5.85
CA PRO A 184 -14.38 -13.88 6.91
C PRO A 184 -15.32 -12.74 6.46
N PRO A 185 -14.85 -11.70 5.70
CA PRO A 185 -15.75 -10.70 5.12
C PRO A 185 -16.75 -11.30 4.12
N ALA A 186 -16.34 -12.25 3.29
CA ALA A 186 -17.21 -12.88 2.30
C ALA A 186 -18.32 -13.71 2.97
N ALA A 187 -17.97 -14.51 3.98
CA ALA A 187 -18.95 -15.21 4.81
C ALA A 187 -19.88 -14.23 5.51
N GLY A 188 -19.32 -13.15 6.06
CA GLY A 188 -20.05 -12.03 6.64
C GLY A 188 -21.13 -11.46 5.70
N HIS A 189 -20.73 -11.13 4.48
CA HIS A 189 -21.67 -10.58 3.50
C HIS A 189 -22.73 -11.61 3.06
N MET A 190 -22.36 -12.89 2.94
CA MET A 190 -23.28 -13.93 2.48
C MET A 190 -24.31 -14.35 3.54
N LEU A 191 -23.92 -14.36 4.82
CA LEU A 191 -24.80 -14.73 5.93
C LEU A 191 -25.73 -13.59 6.38
N TRP A 192 -25.31 -12.32 6.24
CA TRP A 192 -26.03 -11.17 6.79
C TRP A 192 -26.37 -10.06 5.78
N GLY A 193 -25.96 -10.20 4.52
CA GLY A 193 -26.21 -9.21 3.46
C GLY A 193 -27.69 -8.93 3.10
N PRO A 194 -28.65 -9.88 3.18
CA PRO A 194 -30.03 -9.64 2.75
C PRO A 194 -30.78 -8.57 3.55
N ASP A 195 -30.51 -8.46 4.86
CA ASP A 195 -31.25 -7.59 5.77
C ASP A 195 -30.64 -6.18 5.89
N THR A 196 -29.50 -5.93 5.24
CA THR A 196 -28.84 -4.62 5.19
C THR A 196 -29.39 -3.71 4.08
N ALA A 197 -30.48 -4.12 3.43
CA ALA A 197 -31.18 -3.37 2.40
C ALA A 197 -31.74 -2.06 2.98
N GLY A 198 -30.91 -1.02 2.94
CA GLY A 198 -31.24 0.40 2.89
C GLY A 198 -32.37 0.89 3.80
N VAL A 199 -32.03 1.67 4.83
CA VAL A 199 -32.95 2.70 5.34
C VAL A 199 -33.27 3.63 4.17
N SER A 200 -34.46 3.50 3.59
CA SER A 200 -34.94 4.37 2.52
C SER A 200 -35.21 5.75 3.09
N LEU A 201 -34.25 6.66 2.95
CA LEU A 201 -34.44 8.06 3.31
C LEU A 201 -35.11 8.83 2.16
N PRO A 202 -35.95 9.83 2.45
CA PRO A 202 -36.47 10.70 1.42
C PRO A 202 -35.32 11.46 0.73
N PRO A 203 -35.41 11.75 -0.60
CA PRO A 203 -34.37 12.50 -1.32
C PRO A 203 -34.10 13.92 -0.78
N SER A 204 -35.00 14.44 0.07
CA SER A 204 -34.89 15.73 0.75
C SER A 204 -34.23 15.63 2.13
N ALA A 205 -33.67 14.47 2.49
CA ALA A 205 -33.13 14.23 3.83
C ALA A 205 -32.01 15.22 4.18
N SER A 206 -32.09 15.76 5.40
CA SER A 206 -31.06 16.68 5.91
C SER A 206 -29.77 15.92 6.26
N TRP A 207 -28.63 16.63 6.33
CA TRP A 207 -27.35 16.01 6.72
C TRP A 207 -27.41 15.30 8.08
N THR A 208 -28.27 15.76 8.98
CA THR A 208 -28.51 15.13 10.29
C THR A 208 -29.26 13.81 10.18
N GLU A 209 -30.22 13.69 9.26
CA GLU A 209 -30.96 12.43 9.02
C GLU A 209 -30.08 11.39 8.32
N ILE A 210 -29.23 11.85 7.40
CA ILE A 210 -28.21 11.00 6.76
C ILE A 210 -27.21 10.50 7.81
N LEU A 211 -26.73 11.39 8.68
CA LEU A 211 -25.81 11.04 9.77
C LEU A 211 -26.47 10.05 10.73
N SER A 212 -27.72 10.30 11.16
CA SER A 212 -28.41 9.42 12.11
C SER A 212 -28.71 8.05 11.52
N ALA A 213 -29.19 7.97 10.27
CA ALA A 213 -29.43 6.69 9.60
C ALA A 213 -28.12 5.91 9.35
N SER A 214 -27.03 6.61 9.04
CA SER A 214 -25.70 5.99 8.91
C SER A 214 -25.19 5.49 10.27
N MET A 215 -25.42 6.24 11.35
CA MET A 215 -25.09 5.83 12.71
C MET A 215 -25.94 4.66 13.18
N GLU A 216 -27.22 4.63 12.83
CA GLU A 216 -28.15 3.54 13.16
C GLU A 216 -27.85 2.26 12.39
N ALA A 217 -27.53 2.37 11.09
CA ALA A 217 -27.00 1.27 10.30
C ALA A 217 -25.66 0.77 10.87
N ALA A 218 -24.74 1.66 11.24
CA ALA A 218 -23.47 1.29 11.87
C ALA A 218 -23.63 0.70 13.29
N ALA A 219 -24.69 1.07 14.00
CA ALA A 219 -24.99 0.59 15.36
C ALA A 219 -25.70 -0.77 15.39
N GLN A 220 -26.19 -1.28 14.25
CA GLN A 220 -26.65 -2.67 14.18
C GLN A 220 -25.49 -3.59 14.59
N PRO A 221 -25.72 -4.57 15.48
CA PRO A 221 -24.65 -5.40 16.08
C PRO A 221 -23.80 -6.14 15.04
N ILE A 222 -24.32 -6.29 13.82
CA ILE A 222 -23.75 -7.04 12.70
C ILE A 222 -22.67 -6.22 11.97
N HIS A 223 -22.85 -4.92 11.77
CA HIS A 223 -21.94 -4.10 10.96
C HIS A 223 -20.53 -3.93 11.57
N PRO A 224 -20.35 -3.68 12.89
CA PRO A 224 -19.03 -3.63 13.52
C PRO A 224 -18.27 -4.96 13.42
N LEU A 225 -18.99 -6.10 13.51
CA LEU A 225 -18.39 -7.43 13.35
C LEU A 225 -17.90 -7.65 11.91
N LEU A 226 -18.64 -7.19 10.90
CA LEU A 226 -18.19 -7.23 9.50
C LEU A 226 -16.93 -6.39 9.26
N TYR A 227 -16.84 -5.22 9.90
CA TYR A 227 -15.62 -4.41 9.84
C TYR A 227 -14.43 -5.07 10.56
N LEU A 228 -14.65 -5.70 11.72
CA LEU A 228 -13.62 -6.48 12.40
C LEU A 228 -13.16 -7.70 11.58
N LEU A 229 -14.07 -8.35 10.86
CA LEU A 229 -13.75 -9.43 9.94
C LEU A 229 -12.86 -8.95 8.77
N SER A 230 -12.96 -7.67 8.40
CA SER A 230 -12.15 -7.07 7.32
C SER A 230 -10.75 -6.63 7.75
N ILE A 231 -10.44 -6.59 9.05
CA ILE A 231 -9.14 -6.12 9.56
C ILE A 231 -7.98 -6.90 8.90
N GLY A 232 -8.12 -8.22 8.75
CA GLY A 232 -7.08 -9.04 8.12
C GLY A 232 -6.71 -8.59 6.70
N THR A 233 -7.69 -8.09 5.93
CA THR A 233 -7.46 -7.59 4.57
C THR A 233 -6.69 -6.28 4.56
N VAL A 234 -6.94 -5.38 5.53
CA VAL A 234 -6.22 -4.11 5.66
C VAL A 234 -4.75 -4.36 6.01
N PHE A 235 -4.50 -5.22 7.00
CA PHE A 235 -3.13 -5.58 7.40
C PHE A 235 -2.37 -6.24 6.24
N LEU A 236 -3.01 -7.16 5.52
CA LEU A 236 -2.40 -7.80 4.35
C LEU A 236 -2.11 -6.78 3.24
N GLY A 237 -3.04 -5.86 2.98
CA GLY A 237 -2.87 -4.79 1.99
C GLY A 237 -1.65 -3.91 2.25
N ILE A 238 -1.39 -3.55 3.51
CA ILE A 238 -0.19 -2.81 3.93
C ILE A 238 1.08 -3.61 3.60
N TYR A 239 1.09 -4.90 3.93
CA TYR A 239 2.26 -5.75 3.66
C TYR A 239 2.51 -5.98 2.18
N MET A 240 1.45 -6.14 1.37
CA MET A 240 1.56 -6.33 -0.08
C MET A 240 2.09 -5.07 -0.75
N THR A 241 1.51 -3.91 -0.45
CA THR A 241 1.96 -2.61 -0.99
C THR A 241 3.39 -2.28 -0.59
N ALA A 242 3.78 -2.55 0.66
CA ALA A 242 5.18 -2.45 1.08
C ALA A 242 6.10 -3.41 0.33
N SER A 243 5.67 -4.65 0.09
CA SER A 243 6.47 -5.61 -0.67
C SER A 243 6.64 -5.22 -2.13
N HIS A 244 5.63 -4.56 -2.72
CA HIS A 244 5.73 -4.02 -4.08
C HIS A 244 6.70 -2.84 -4.15
N ALA A 245 6.67 -1.94 -3.17
CA ALA A 245 7.63 -0.84 -3.07
C ALA A 245 9.07 -1.34 -2.83
N CYS A 246 9.24 -2.37 -1.97
CA CYS A 246 10.53 -3.03 -1.76
C CYS A 246 11.06 -3.63 -3.07
N PHE A 247 10.21 -4.39 -3.78
CA PHE A 247 10.57 -4.99 -5.05
C PHE A 247 10.95 -3.93 -6.09
N TYR A 248 10.19 -2.83 -6.17
CA TYR A 248 10.48 -1.72 -7.05
C TYR A 248 11.87 -1.11 -6.80
N ASP A 249 12.21 -0.80 -5.54
CA ASP A 249 13.50 -0.20 -5.20
C ASP A 249 14.67 -1.22 -5.37
N LEU A 250 14.44 -2.53 -5.22
CA LEU A 250 15.42 -3.58 -5.55
C LEU A 250 15.70 -3.63 -7.05
N VAL A 251 14.66 -3.61 -7.89
CA VAL A 251 14.80 -3.63 -9.36
C VAL A 251 15.50 -2.36 -9.86
N ASN A 252 15.28 -1.23 -9.20
CA ASN A 252 15.99 0.03 -9.50
C ASN A 252 17.40 0.11 -8.92
N GLY A 253 17.81 -0.83 -8.07
CA GLY A 253 19.13 -0.83 -7.42
C GLY A 253 19.28 0.23 -6.32
N ASN A 254 18.18 0.87 -5.91
CA ASN A 254 18.17 1.84 -4.80
C ASN A 254 18.31 1.14 -3.44
N LEU A 255 17.81 -0.10 -3.34
CA LEU A 255 17.99 -0.97 -2.18
C LEU A 255 19.03 -2.03 -2.53
N GLN A 256 20.17 -2.01 -1.84
CA GLN A 256 21.11 -3.13 -1.81
C GLN A 256 20.77 -4.00 -0.59
N VAL A 257 20.47 -5.28 -0.81
CA VAL A 257 20.28 -6.22 0.28
C VAL A 257 21.64 -6.42 0.95
N ARG A 258 21.82 -5.79 2.11
CA ARG A 258 22.97 -6.09 2.97
C ARG A 258 22.86 -7.56 3.34
N ARG A 259 23.83 -8.36 2.91
CA ARG A 259 23.79 -9.83 3.05
C ARG A 259 23.58 -10.15 4.54
N THR A 260 22.70 -11.10 4.88
CA THR A 260 22.52 -11.56 6.27
C THR A 260 23.83 -11.99 6.94
N ASP A 261 24.81 -12.40 6.14
CA ASP A 261 26.17 -12.72 6.57
C ASP A 261 26.87 -11.50 7.22
N GLU A 262 26.64 -10.29 6.71
CA GLU A 262 27.19 -9.05 7.26
C GLU A 262 26.57 -8.71 8.61
N LEU A 263 25.27 -8.96 8.80
CA LEU A 263 24.59 -8.77 10.08
C LEU A 263 25.10 -9.75 11.14
N HIS A 264 25.45 -10.98 10.75
CA HIS A 264 26.08 -11.94 11.66
C HIS A 264 27.52 -11.56 12.03
N THR A 265 28.30 -10.99 11.11
CA THR A 265 29.63 -10.44 11.44
C THR A 265 29.55 -9.20 12.30
N LEU A 266 28.64 -8.26 12.01
CA LEU A 266 28.45 -7.06 12.84
C LEU A 266 27.94 -7.45 14.23
N ALA A 267 27.00 -8.40 14.33
CA ALA A 267 26.55 -8.91 15.63
C ALA A 267 27.67 -9.60 16.43
N LYS A 268 28.65 -10.24 15.75
CA LYS A 268 29.86 -10.77 16.39
C LYS A 268 30.83 -9.67 16.81
N GLU A 269 30.98 -8.63 16.01
CA GLU A 269 31.87 -7.48 16.26
C GLU A 269 31.34 -6.61 17.42
N PHE A 270 30.03 -6.43 17.53
CA PHE A 270 29.38 -5.78 18.68
C PHE A 270 29.24 -6.70 19.92
N SER A 271 29.40 -8.02 19.75
CA SER A 271 29.34 -9.00 20.85
C SER A 271 30.72 -9.42 21.35
N SER A 272 31.81 -9.08 20.66
CA SER A 272 33.16 -9.23 21.18
C SER A 272 33.46 -8.05 22.10
N PRO A 273 33.64 -8.25 23.41
CA PRO A 273 34.11 -7.18 24.28
C PRO A 273 35.51 -6.78 23.79
N ASP A 274 35.71 -5.49 23.53
CA ASP A 274 37.04 -4.96 23.25
C ASP A 274 37.92 -5.21 24.48
N PRO A 275 38.94 -6.09 24.42
CA PRO A 275 39.76 -6.42 25.58
C PRO A 275 40.63 -5.23 26.04
N ASN A 276 40.64 -4.11 25.31
CA ASN A 276 41.40 -2.90 25.65
C ASN A 276 40.53 -1.70 26.05
N ALA A 277 39.20 -1.81 26.08
CA ALA A 277 38.34 -0.75 26.59
C ALA A 277 38.35 -0.74 28.13
N THR A 278 39.47 -0.33 28.71
CA THR A 278 39.55 0.02 30.13
C THR A 278 38.86 1.38 30.27
N GLU A 279 37.72 1.41 30.95
CA GLU A 279 37.07 2.66 31.37
C GLU A 279 38.05 3.49 32.21
N GLU A 280 38.67 4.50 31.60
CA GLU A 280 39.22 5.63 32.35
C GLU A 280 38.04 6.45 32.87
N ILE A 281 37.61 6.15 34.10
CA ILE A 281 36.73 7.01 34.88
C ILE A 281 37.58 8.22 35.32
N PRO A 282 37.23 9.47 34.98
CA PRO A 282 37.95 10.63 35.51
C PRO A 282 37.67 10.71 37.02
N GLU A 283 38.72 10.66 37.84
CA GLU A 283 38.65 10.99 39.27
C GLU A 283 38.23 12.45 39.42
N GLU A 284 36.97 12.65 39.85
CA GLU A 284 36.48 13.93 40.32
C GLU A 284 37.11 14.19 41.70
N THR A 285 38.21 14.95 41.72
CA THR A 285 38.91 15.35 42.94
C THR A 285 38.03 16.30 43.77
N VAL A 286 37.64 15.83 44.95
CA VAL A 286 37.03 16.64 46.03
C VAL A 286 38.14 17.15 46.96
N GLY A 287 38.05 18.44 47.34
CA GLY A 287 38.87 19.12 48.37
C GLY A 287 39.82 20.16 47.79
N GLU A 288 40.10 21.32 48.37
CA GLU A 288 39.65 22.05 49.55
C GLU A 288 40.48 23.36 49.53
N ASP A 289 39.81 24.49 49.73
CA ASP A 289 40.23 25.66 50.52
C ASP A 289 41.40 26.62 50.13
N HIS A 290 41.17 27.86 50.59
CA HIS A 290 42.09 28.96 50.93
C HIS A 290 42.60 30.01 49.90
N ASP A 291 42.19 31.25 50.21
CA ASP A 291 42.96 32.53 50.26
C ASP A 291 43.58 33.12 48.98
N VAL A 292 43.02 34.26 48.53
CA VAL A 292 43.58 35.64 48.51
C VAL A 292 42.68 36.56 47.66
#